data_AF-A0A2K2G6E2-F1
#
_entry.id   AF-A0A2K2G6E2-F1
#
_cell.length_a   1.000
_cell.length_b   1.000
_cell.length_c   1.000
_cell.angle_alpha   90.00
_cell.angle_beta   90.00
_cell.angle_gamma   90.00
#
_symmetry.space_group_name_H-M   'P 1'
#
loop_
_entity.id
_entity.type
_entity.pdbx_description
1 polymer ?
#
loop_
_entity_poly.entity_id
_entity_poly.type
_entity_poly.pdbx_seq_one_letter_code
_entity_poly.pdbx_strand_id
1 'polypeptide(L)'
;MCEVGDRIELRLEPDNPADENAVAVYSAGGMQIGYITSVRAVRISALLRDGREIQAVLQRKTKFGAWIRVAFDGERPALTSAMLEDHDEPEAEPVREEPDFYPDEVWPDD
;
A
#
# COMPACT_ATOMS: atom_id res chain seq x y z
N MET A 1 -14.69 14.18 6.58
CA MET A 1 -14.23 13.42 5.38
C MET A 1 -12.77 13.06 5.62
N CYS A 2 -12.29 11.90 5.14
CA CYS A 2 -10.89 11.49 5.32
C CYS A 2 -10.07 12.01 4.13
N GLU A 3 -9.08 12.86 4.36
CA GLU A 3 -8.21 13.47 3.36
C GLU A 3 -6.79 12.93 3.41
N VAL A 4 -6.04 13.12 2.33
CA VAL A 4 -4.63 12.74 2.26
C VAL A 4 -3.85 13.46 3.36
N GLY A 5 -3.03 12.72 4.09
CA GLY A 5 -2.32 13.17 5.28
C GLY A 5 -3.08 12.95 6.59
N ASP A 6 -4.39 12.66 6.55
CA ASP A 6 -5.17 12.43 7.76
C ASP A 6 -4.67 11.20 8.51
N ARG A 7 -4.71 11.30 9.84
CA ARG A 7 -4.40 10.19 10.73
C ARG A 7 -5.37 9.03 10.50
N ILE A 8 -4.80 7.83 10.48
CA ILE A 8 -5.49 6.55 10.40
C ILE A 8 -5.30 5.79 11.70
N GLU A 9 -6.39 5.20 12.18
CA GLU A 9 -6.41 4.30 13.32
C GLU A 9 -6.58 2.86 12.82
N LEU A 10 -5.76 1.95 13.37
CA LEU A 10 -5.80 0.53 13.08
C LEU A 10 -6.35 -0.21 14.30
N ARG A 11 -7.39 -1.02 14.10
CA ARG A 11 -8.05 -1.76 15.19
C ARG A 11 -8.05 -3.26 14.86
N LEU A 12 -7.65 -4.08 15.84
CA LEU A 12 -7.76 -5.53 15.74
C LEU A 12 -9.22 -5.96 15.82
N GLU A 13 -9.60 -6.94 15.00
CA GLU A 13 -10.87 -7.65 15.10
C GLU A 13 -10.63 -9.17 15.20
N PRO A 14 -10.18 -9.69 16.36
CA PRO A 14 -9.84 -11.11 16.49
C PRO A 14 -11.05 -12.05 16.33
N ASP A 15 -12.24 -11.55 16.59
CA ASP A 15 -13.50 -12.31 16.47
C ASP A 15 -14.14 -12.16 15.07
N ASN A 16 -13.42 -11.59 14.10
CA ASN A 16 -13.92 -11.46 12.73
C ASN A 16 -14.10 -12.86 12.11
N PRO A 17 -15.30 -13.21 11.60
CA PRO A 17 -15.60 -14.57 11.15
C PRO A 17 -14.84 -14.98 9.88
N ALA A 18 -14.29 -14.03 9.13
CA ALA A 18 -13.57 -14.30 7.87
C ALA A 18 -12.06 -14.43 8.06
N ASP A 19 -11.48 -13.65 8.98
CA ASP A 19 -10.03 -13.60 9.23
C ASP A 19 -9.75 -13.16 10.67
N GLU A 20 -9.23 -14.05 11.51
CA GLU A 20 -8.84 -13.73 12.90
C GLU A 20 -7.73 -12.66 12.99
N ASN A 21 -7.02 -12.40 11.89
CA ASN A 21 -5.99 -11.38 11.80
C ASN A 21 -6.52 -10.06 11.21
N ALA A 22 -7.82 -9.94 11.01
CA ALA A 22 -8.44 -8.74 10.46
C ALA A 22 -8.02 -7.49 11.25
N VAL A 23 -7.58 -6.48 10.49
CA VAL A 23 -7.26 -5.15 11.03
C VAL A 23 -8.14 -4.14 10.32
N ALA A 24 -9.13 -3.62 11.04
CA ALA A 24 -10.02 -2.58 10.58
C ALA A 24 -9.30 -1.23 10.54
N VAL A 25 -9.60 -0.45 9.51
CA VAL A 25 -8.99 0.85 9.24
C VAL A 25 -10.03 1.94 9.45
N TYR A 26 -9.73 2.87 10.36
CA TYR A 26 -10.61 3.98 10.73
C TYR A 26 -9.95 5.32 10.41
N SER A 27 -10.75 6.28 9.96
CA SER A 27 -10.36 7.69 9.90
C SER A 27 -10.25 8.30 11.31
N ALA A 28 -9.57 9.44 11.43
CA ALA A 28 -9.47 10.19 12.68
C ALA A 28 -10.82 10.55 13.32
N GLY A 29 -11.90 10.64 12.54
CA GLY A 29 -13.26 10.88 13.02
C GLY A 29 -14.03 9.63 13.44
N GLY A 30 -13.40 8.45 13.49
CA GLY A 30 -14.02 7.19 13.91
C GLY A 30 -14.89 6.51 12.84
N MET A 31 -14.90 7.01 11.59
CA MET A 31 -15.53 6.30 10.47
C MET A 31 -14.62 5.17 9.99
N GLN A 32 -15.13 3.94 9.92
CA GLN A 32 -14.43 2.80 9.30
C GLN A 32 -14.38 3.01 7.79
N ILE A 33 -13.19 2.91 7.22
CA ILE A 33 -12.95 3.12 5.78
C ILE A 33 -12.49 1.84 5.06
N GLY A 34 -12.26 0.75 5.80
CA GLY A 34 -11.98 -0.57 5.23
C GLY A 34 -11.19 -1.47 6.18
N TYR A 35 -10.41 -2.37 5.57
CA TYR A 35 -9.54 -3.32 6.26
C TYR A 35 -8.15 -3.31 5.60
N ILE A 36 -7.11 -3.65 6.37
CA ILE A 36 -5.82 -4.01 5.81
C ILE A 36 -5.98 -5.29 4.97
N THR A 37 -5.29 -5.35 3.83
CA THR A 37 -5.32 -6.55 2.98
C THR A 37 -4.87 -7.78 3.75
N SER A 38 -5.55 -8.92 3.59
CA SER A 38 -5.33 -10.15 4.37
C SER A 38 -3.84 -10.57 4.44
N VAL A 39 -3.14 -10.51 3.31
CA VAL A 39 -1.69 -10.81 3.23
C VAL A 39 -0.86 -9.95 4.19
N ARG A 40 -1.20 -8.66 4.34
CA ARG A 40 -0.51 -7.74 5.25
C ARG A 40 -1.07 -7.80 6.68
N ALA A 41 -2.34 -8.18 6.83
CA ALA A 41 -3.05 -8.20 8.09
C ALA A 41 -2.37 -9.14 9.11
N VAL A 42 -1.83 -10.29 8.67
CA VAL A 42 -1.06 -11.21 9.55
C VAL A 42 0.09 -10.50 10.26
N ARG A 43 0.91 -9.73 9.52
CA ARG A 43 2.05 -9.02 10.12
C ARG A 43 1.62 -7.82 10.95
N ILE A 44 0.67 -7.03 10.44
CA ILE A 44 0.21 -5.83 11.16
C ILE A 44 -0.50 -6.21 12.45
N SER A 45 -1.33 -7.26 12.44
CA SER A 45 -2.02 -7.73 13.63
C SER A 45 -1.07 -8.25 14.69
N ALA A 46 -0.03 -9.01 14.30
CA ALA A 46 1.01 -9.45 15.23
C ALA A 46 1.70 -8.26 15.93
N LEU A 47 2.09 -7.23 15.17
CA LEU A 47 2.71 -6.03 15.73
C LEU A 47 1.79 -5.27 16.68
N LEU A 48 0.49 -5.18 16.37
CA LEU A 48 -0.51 -4.56 17.25
C LEU A 48 -0.72 -5.37 18.53
N ARG A 49 -0.77 -6.71 18.44
CA ARG A 49 -0.90 -7.61 19.61
C ARG A 49 0.31 -7.55 20.53
N ASP A 50 1.50 -7.40 19.96
CA ASP A 50 2.75 -7.19 20.71
C ASP A 50 2.81 -5.80 21.37
N GLY A 51 1.80 -4.95 21.17
CA GLY A 51 1.74 -3.60 21.73
C GLY A 51 2.73 -2.64 21.09
N ARG A 52 3.22 -2.95 19.88
CA ARG A 52 4.14 -2.07 19.16
C ARG A 52 3.45 -0.76 18.83
N GLU A 53 4.14 0.36 19.00
CA GLU A 53 3.59 1.64 18.59
C GLU A 53 3.54 1.71 17.06
N ILE A 54 2.36 2.02 16.53
CA ILE A 54 2.10 2.17 15.10
C ILE A 54 1.42 3.52 14.87
N GLN A 55 2.00 4.35 14.01
CA GLN A 55 1.42 5.59 13.53
C GLN A 55 1.10 5.45 12.04
N ALA A 56 -0.11 5.83 11.62
CA ALA A 56 -0.54 5.71 10.24
C ALA A 56 -1.21 6.98 9.70
N VAL A 57 -1.01 7.26 8.41
CA VAL A 57 -1.65 8.36 7.67
C VAL A 57 -2.17 7.89 6.31
N LEU A 58 -3.25 8.52 5.83
CA LEU A 58 -3.76 8.28 4.49
C LEU A 58 -2.78 8.87 3.46
N GLN A 59 -2.22 8.05 2.58
CA GLN A 59 -1.35 8.52 1.51
C GLN A 59 -2.16 8.89 0.26
N ARG A 60 -3.04 8.00 -0.21
CA ARG A 60 -3.78 8.18 -1.46
C ARG A 60 -5.10 7.43 -1.42
N LYS A 61 -6.14 8.04 -2.01
CA LYS A 61 -7.41 7.38 -2.33
C LYS A 61 -7.26 6.74 -3.71
N THR A 62 -7.58 5.47 -3.84
CA THR A 62 -7.48 4.73 -5.12
C THR A 62 -8.87 4.32 -5.60
N LYS A 63 -8.99 3.85 -6.84
CA LYS A 63 -10.26 3.35 -7.39
C LYS A 63 -10.86 2.20 -6.56
N PHE A 64 -10.01 1.36 -5.96
CA PHE A 64 -10.41 0.15 -5.22
C PHE A 64 -9.83 0.11 -3.80
N GLY A 65 -9.91 1.22 -3.07
CA GLY A 65 -9.49 1.31 -1.67
C GLY A 65 -8.56 2.49 -1.40
N ALA A 66 -7.65 2.33 -0.46
CA ALA A 66 -6.75 3.40 -0.04
C ALA A 66 -5.34 2.85 0.25
N TRP A 67 -4.34 3.70 0.04
CA TRP A 67 -2.98 3.46 0.50
C TRP A 67 -2.74 4.27 1.75
N ILE A 68 -2.21 3.61 2.78
CA ILE A 68 -1.77 4.25 4.01
C ILE A 68 -0.26 4.09 4.15
N ARG A 69 0.38 5.06 4.81
CA ARG A 69 1.75 4.92 5.30
C ARG A 69 1.77 4.72 6.78
N VAL A 70 2.71 3.88 7.20
CA VAL A 70 2.84 3.37 8.55
C VAL A 70 4.27 3.58 8.99
N ALA A 71 4.44 4.12 10.19
CA ALA A 71 5.71 4.21 10.89
C ALA A 71 5.59 3.53 12.26
N PHE A 72 6.71 3.14 12.84
CA PHE A 72 6.77 2.35 14.08
C PHE A 72 7.59 3.10 15.14
N ASP A 73 7.42 2.73 16.41
CA ASP A 73 8.33 3.12 17.51
C ASP A 73 8.50 4.63 17.71
N GLY A 74 7.39 5.36 17.70
CA GLY A 74 7.39 6.81 17.90
C GLY A 74 7.82 7.62 16.67
N GLU A 75 8.20 6.96 15.57
CA GLU A 75 8.37 7.64 14.30
C GLU A 75 7.03 8.13 13.73
N ARG A 76 7.09 9.23 12.97
CA ARG A 76 5.92 9.79 12.29
C ARG A 76 5.98 9.44 10.81
N PRO A 77 4.92 8.86 10.23
CA PRO A 77 4.91 8.60 8.79
C PRO A 77 4.91 9.93 8.04
N ALA A 78 5.94 10.13 7.22
CA ALA A 78 6.05 11.29 6.35
C ALA A 78 5.53 10.95 4.95
N LEU A 79 4.85 11.91 4.32
CA LEU A 79 4.47 11.86 2.92
C LEU A 79 5.36 12.83 2.16
N THR A 80 6.13 12.33 1.20
CA THR A 80 6.92 13.19 0.30
C THR A 80 6.07 13.58 -0.90
N SER A 81 6.42 14.68 -1.57
CA SER A 81 5.71 15.13 -2.78
C SER A 81 5.65 14.04 -3.85
N ALA A 82 6.75 13.30 -4.07
CA ALA A 82 6.81 12.18 -5.00
C ALA A 82 5.84 11.03 -4.65
N MET A 83 5.48 10.86 -3.36
CA MET A 83 4.51 9.85 -2.93
C MET A 83 3.06 10.29 -3.13
N LEU A 84 2.84 11.60 -3.33
CA LEU A 84 1.55 12.21 -3.59
C LEU A 84 1.28 12.39 -5.08
N GLU A 85 2.32 12.33 -5.92
CA GLU A 85 2.19 12.38 -7.37
C GLU A 85 1.41 11.16 -7.87
N ASP A 86 0.40 11.42 -8.72
CA ASP A 86 -0.36 10.41 -9.43
C ASP A 86 0.52 9.83 -10.54
N HIS A 87 1.42 8.91 -10.16
CA HIS A 87 1.87 7.89 -11.09
C HIS A 87 0.73 6.88 -11.22
N ASP A 88 -0.30 7.25 -11.98
CA ASP A 88 -1.00 6.21 -12.71
C ASP A 88 0.08 5.60 -13.59
N GLU A 89 0.59 4.43 -13.20
CA GLU A 89 1.37 3.63 -14.15
C GLU A 89 0.50 3.56 -15.40
N PRO A 90 0.96 4.08 -16.56
CA PRO A 90 0.22 3.85 -17.78
C PRO A 90 0.02 2.34 -17.84
N GLU A 91 -1.22 1.89 -18.06
CA GLU A 91 -1.51 0.49 -18.36
C GLU A 91 -0.38 0.01 -19.26
N ALA A 92 0.44 -0.92 -18.75
CA ALA A 92 1.71 -1.28 -19.38
C ALA A 92 1.46 -1.37 -20.88
N GLU A 93 2.08 -0.48 -21.67
CA GLU A 93 1.88 -0.55 -23.11
C GLU A 93 2.13 -2.00 -23.51
N PRO A 94 1.26 -2.61 -24.33
CA PRO A 94 1.42 -4.00 -24.69
C PRO A 94 2.86 -4.17 -25.13
N VAL A 95 3.58 -5.06 -24.44
CA VAL A 95 4.97 -5.38 -24.76
C VAL A 95 4.99 -5.58 -26.27
N ARG A 96 5.64 -4.67 -27.01
CA ARG A 96 5.82 -4.86 -28.44
C ARG A 96 6.51 -6.22 -28.56
N GLU A 97 5.84 -7.16 -29.23
CA GLU A 97 6.38 -8.50 -29.45
C GLU A 97 7.85 -8.34 -29.88
N GLU A 98 8.77 -8.80 -29.03
CA GLU A 98 10.18 -8.81 -29.40
C GLU A 98 10.29 -9.63 -30.69
N PRO A 99 11.01 -9.17 -31.71
CA PRO A 99 11.20 -9.95 -32.91
C PRO A 99 11.72 -11.34 -32.54
N ASP A 100 11.05 -12.39 -33.02
CA ASP A 100 11.45 -13.81 -32.80
C ASP A 100 12.88 -14.11 -33.30
N PHE A 101 13.49 -13.19 -34.03
CA PHE A 101 14.79 -13.36 -34.66
C PHE A 101 15.60 -12.06 -34.63
N TYR A 102 16.71 -12.09 -33.91
CA TYR A 102 17.77 -11.09 -33.98
C TYR A 102 18.95 -11.68 -34.76
N PRO A 103 19.15 -11.32 -36.04
CA PRO A 103 20.32 -11.78 -36.77
C PRO A 103 21.59 -11.25 -36.10
N ASP A 104 22.62 -12.10 -36.03
CA ASP A 104 23.93 -11.68 -35.55
C ASP A 104 24.46 -10.49 -36.37
N GLU A 105 25.14 -9.56 -35.69
CA GLU A 105 25.81 -8.44 -36.35
C GLU A 105 26.91 -8.99 -37.28
N VAL A 106 26.76 -8.77 -38.58
CA VAL A 106 27.81 -9.03 -39.56
C VAL A 106 28.78 -7.86 -39.54
N TRP A 107 29.93 -8.07 -38.92
CA TRP A 107 31.04 -7.14 -38.99
C TRP A 107 31.69 -7.21 -40.37
N PRO A 108 32.03 -6.07 -41.01
CA PRO A 108 32.80 -6.09 -42.24
C PRO A 108 34.20 -6.64 -41.94
N ASP A 109 34.55 -7.76 -42.55
CA ASP A 109 35.94 -8.17 -42.69
C ASP A 109 36.56 -7.31 -43.81
N ASP A 110 37.68 -6.63 -43.51
CA ASP A 110 38.44 -5.72 -44.40
C ASP A 110 38.54 -6.19 -45.87
#